data_AF-A0A6A6H4R0-F1
#
_entry.id   AF-A0A6A6H4R0-F1
#
_cell.length_a   1.000
_cell.length_b   1.000
_cell.length_c   1.000
_cell.angle_alpha   90.00
_cell.angle_beta   90.00
_cell.angle_gamma   90.00
#
_symmetry.space_group_name_H-M   'P 1'
#
loop_
_entity.id
_entity.type
_entity.pdbx_description
1 polymer ?
#
loop_
_entity_poly.entity_id
_entity_poly.type
_entity_poly.pdbx_seq_one_letter_code
_entity_poly.pdbx_strand_id
1 'polypeptide(L)'
;MADDFVDNVVTAACRVAKLRPSATLDLRDLQLIVERNYNIRVPGYASDEVRTVRKFQPAPGWTQKMNAVQAAKVMGGKTDV
;
A
#
# COMPACT_ATOMS: atom_id res chain seq x y z
N MET A 1 21.90 -13.60 -7.13
CA MET A 1 21.03 -12.58 -7.76
C MET A 1 19.61 -13.10 -7.94
N ALA A 2 19.37 -14.11 -8.79
CA ALA A 2 18.03 -14.70 -8.92
C ALA A 2 17.62 -15.47 -7.66
N ASP A 3 18.55 -16.23 -7.07
CA ASP A 3 18.29 -17.01 -5.86
C ASP A 3 17.86 -16.12 -4.68
N ASP A 4 18.60 -15.03 -4.44
CA ASP A 4 18.27 -14.07 -3.39
C ASP A 4 16.88 -13.43 -3.59
N PHE A 5 16.47 -13.22 -4.85
CA PHE A 5 15.14 -12.70 -5.15
C PHE A 5 14.05 -13.73 -4.77
N VAL A 6 14.24 -14.99 -5.13
CA VAL A 6 13.31 -16.07 -4.79
C VAL A 6 13.15 -16.20 -3.28
N ASP A 7 14.26 -16.21 -2.53
CA ASP A 7 14.24 -16.33 -1.07
C ASP A 7 13.49 -15.16 -0.40
N ASN A 8 13.73 -13.94 -0.87
CA ASN A 8 13.06 -12.75 -0.36
C ASN A 8 11.55 -12.75 -0.64
N VAL A 9 11.16 -13.11 -1.87
CA VAL A 9 9.74 -13.16 -2.28
C VAL A 9 9.00 -14.26 -1.51
N VAL A 10 9.55 -15.48 -1.46
CA VAL A 10 8.91 -16.61 -0.78
C VAL A 10 8.81 -16.36 0.72
N THR A 11 9.85 -15.80 1.35
CA THR A 11 9.81 -15.45 2.77
C THR A 11 8.72 -14.43 3.08
N ALA A 12 8.61 -13.37 2.27
CA ALA A 12 7.57 -12.37 2.44
C ALA A 12 6.17 -12.94 2.20
N ALA A 13 5.99 -13.76 1.18
CA ALA A 13 4.72 -14.40 0.85
C ALA A 13 4.26 -15.36 1.97
N CYS A 14 5.16 -16.15 2.54
CA CYS A 14 4.86 -17.00 3.70
C CYS A 14 4.42 -16.19 4.94
N ARG A 15 4.95 -14.98 5.14
CA ARG A 15 4.46 -14.08 6.22
C ARG A 15 3.03 -13.61 5.95
N VAL A 16 2.70 -13.28 4.71
CA VAL A 16 1.34 -12.90 4.31
C VAL A 16 0.36 -14.07 4.49
N ALA A 17 0.76 -15.30 4.14
CA ALA A 17 -0.06 -16.49 4.33
C ALA A 17 -0.43 -16.69 5.81
N LYS A 18 0.55 -16.54 6.70
CA LYS A 18 0.35 -16.61 8.16
C LYS A 18 -0.56 -15.51 8.71
N LEU A 19 -0.55 -14.32 8.10
CA LEU A 19 -1.46 -13.21 8.47
C LEU A 19 -2.91 -13.46 8.04
N ARG A 20 -3.15 -14.37 7.07
CA ARG A 20 -4.47 -14.83 6.63
C ARG A 20 -4.94 -16.10 7.34
N PRO A 21 -4.46 -16.32 8.56
CA PRO A 21 -4.41 -17.63 9.23
C PRO A 21 -4.31 -18.88 8.34
N SER A 22 -3.59 -18.85 7.22
CA SER A 22 -3.45 -20.03 6.36
C SER A 22 -2.25 -20.88 6.79
N ALA A 23 -2.42 -22.21 6.77
CA ALA A 23 -1.34 -23.17 6.97
C ALA A 23 -0.58 -23.47 5.67
N THR A 24 -1.10 -23.01 4.53
CA THR A 24 -0.53 -23.22 3.19
C THR A 24 -0.14 -21.90 2.54
N LEU A 25 0.92 -21.94 1.72
CA LEU A 25 1.26 -20.83 0.85
C LEU A 25 0.38 -20.88 -0.39
N ASP A 26 -0.44 -19.85 -0.59
CA ASP A 26 -1.33 -19.78 -1.73
C ASP A 26 -0.77 -18.80 -2.78
N LEU A 27 -1.21 -18.98 -4.03
CA LEU A 27 -0.80 -18.15 -5.16
C LEU A 27 -1.02 -16.64 -4.91
N ARG A 28 -2.10 -16.26 -4.21
CA ARG A 28 -2.41 -14.87 -3.83
C ARG A 28 -1.38 -14.24 -2.89
N ASP A 29 -0.61 -15.03 -2.13
CA ASP A 29 0.48 -14.52 -1.29
C ASP A 29 1.65 -14.03 -2.14
N LEU A 30 2.06 -14.85 -3.11
CA LEU A 30 3.13 -14.51 -4.04
C LEU A 30 2.72 -13.32 -4.90
N GLN A 31 1.51 -13.36 -5.45
CA GLN A 31 0.98 -12.28 -6.29
C GLN A 31 0.99 -10.93 -5.57
N LEU A 32 0.60 -10.90 -4.29
CA LEU A 32 0.58 -9.66 -3.50
C LEU A 32 1.98 -9.05 -3.40
N ILE A 33 3.00 -9.85 -3.11
CA ILE A 33 4.38 -9.37 -2.93
C ILE A 33 4.97 -8.87 -4.25
N VAL A 34 4.86 -9.64 -5.33
CA VAL A 34 5.46 -9.26 -6.62
C VAL A 34 4.77 -8.02 -7.22
N GLU A 35 3.45 -7.89 -7.06
CA GLU A 35 2.73 -6.71 -7.55
C GLU A 35 2.98 -5.47 -6.71
N ARG A 36 2.92 -5.57 -5.38
CA ARG A 36 2.99 -4.39 -4.50
C ARG A 36 4.41 -3.89 -4.28
N ASN A 37 5.40 -4.78 -4.20
CA ASN A 37 6.76 -4.40 -3.83
C ASN A 37 7.67 -4.26 -5.05
N TYR A 38 7.43 -5.05 -6.10
CA TYR A 38 8.29 -5.08 -7.29
C TYR A 38 7.59 -4.56 -8.55
N ASN A 39 6.30 -4.23 -8.47
CA ASN A 39 5.49 -3.78 -9.60
C ASN A 39 5.52 -4.78 -10.79
N ILE A 40 5.66 -6.07 -10.50
CA ILE A 40 5.64 -7.15 -11.47
C ILE A 40 4.24 -7.74 -11.50
N ARG A 41 3.63 -7.81 -12.69
CA ARG A 41 2.31 -8.41 -12.91
C ARG A 41 2.41 -9.59 -13.86
N VAL A 42 1.91 -10.73 -13.42
CA VAL A 42 1.83 -11.94 -14.24
C VAL A 42 0.40 -12.07 -14.79
N PRO A 43 0.19 -11.98 -16.12
CA PRO A 43 -1.12 -12.19 -16.74
C PRO A 43 -1.68 -13.58 -16.40
N GLY A 44 -3.01 -13.68 -16.25
CA GLY A 44 -3.68 -14.94 -15.89
C GLY A 44 -3.60 -15.32 -14.41
N TYR A 45 -2.81 -14.61 -13.60
CA TYR A 45 -2.67 -14.80 -12.15
C TYR A 45 -2.99 -13.55 -11.33
N ALA A 46 -3.32 -12.44 -12.00
CA ALA A 46 -3.75 -11.21 -11.35
C ALA A 46 -5.07 -11.45 -10.60
N SER A 47 -5.02 -11.52 -9.28
CA SER A 47 -6.22 -11.59 -8.46
C SER A 47 -6.91 -10.23 -8.47
N ASP A 48 -8.14 -10.19 -9.00
CA ASP A 48 -9.02 -9.02 -8.89
C ASP A 48 -9.24 -8.60 -7.42
N GLU A 49 -8.96 -9.48 -6.43
CA GLU A 49 -9.04 -9.17 -4.99
C GLU A 49 -7.97 -8.16 -4.52
N VAL A 50 -6.82 -8.05 -5.21
CA VAL A 50 -5.72 -7.16 -4.78
C VAL A 50 -5.98 -5.71 -5.20
N ARG A 51 -6.89 -5.48 -6.14
CA ARG A 51 -7.26 -4.13 -6.63
C ARG A 51 -8.32 -3.47 -5.76
N THR A 52 -8.04 -3.25 -4.49
CA THR A 52 -8.72 -2.17 -3.77
C THR A 52 -8.12 -0.84 -4.22
N VAL A 53 -8.61 -0.30 -5.33
CA VAL A 53 -8.43 1.13 -5.63
C VAL A 53 -9.34 1.90 -4.67
N ARG A 54 -8.89 2.02 -3.42
CA ARG A 54 -9.55 2.88 -2.45
C ARG A 54 -9.18 4.30 -2.83
N LYS A 55 -10.17 5.10 -3.26
CA LYS A 55 -10.03 6.55 -3.29
C LYS A 55 -9.62 6.96 -1.87
N PHE A 56 -8.46 7.62 -1.75
CA PHE A 56 -7.99 8.11 -0.46
C PHE A 56 -9.01 9.12 0.06
N GLN A 57 -9.78 8.72 1.07
CA GLN A 57 -10.68 9.60 1.81
C GLN A 57 -9.99 9.91 3.14
N PRO A 58 -9.47 11.14 3.30
CA PRO A 58 -8.83 11.52 4.56
C PRO A 58 -9.83 11.49 5.70
N ALA A 59 -9.35 11.21 6.91
CA ALA A 59 -10.18 11.30 8.10
C ALA A 59 -10.72 12.73 8.29
N PRO A 60 -11.94 12.92 8.83
CA PRO A 60 -12.52 14.25 9.03
C PRO A 60 -11.62 15.23 9.79
N GLY A 61 -10.88 14.73 10.80
CA GLY A 61 -9.91 15.54 11.55
C GLY A 61 -8.72 16.01 10.72
N TRP A 62 -8.29 15.26 9.71
CA TRP A 62 -7.27 15.72 8.76
C TRP A 62 -7.82 16.84 7.87
N THR A 63 -9.05 16.68 7.38
CA THR A 63 -9.72 17.70 6.55
C THR A 63 -9.88 19.01 7.32
N GLN A 64 -10.27 18.97 8.59
CA GLN A 64 -10.34 20.15 9.46
C GLN A 64 -8.99 20.85 9.62
N LYS A 65 -7.91 20.08 9.86
CA LYS A 65 -6.54 20.62 9.93
C LYS A 65 -6.13 21.27 8.61
N MET A 66 -6.43 20.63 7.48
CA MET A 66 -6.11 21.19 6.16
C MET A 66 -6.89 22.47 5.89
N ASN A 67 -8.17 22.55 6.26
CA ASN A 67 -8.94 23.78 6.12
C ASN A 67 -8.34 24.93 6.94
N ALA A 68 -7.87 24.67 8.16
CA ALA A 68 -7.20 25.67 8.98
C ALA A 68 -5.87 26.11 8.35
N VAL A 69 -5.07 25.19 7.80
CA VAL A 69 -3.83 25.52 7.07
C VAL A 69 -4.13 26.37 5.82
N GLN A 70 -5.17 26.04 5.06
CA GLN A 70 -5.57 26.81 3.88
C GLN A 70 -6.08 28.21 4.27
N ALA A 71 -6.88 28.31 5.33
CA ALA A 71 -7.34 29.59 5.86
C ALA A 71 -6.15 30.45 6.31
N ALA A 72 -5.18 29.87 7.02
CA ALA A 72 -3.96 30.58 7.42
C ALA A 72 -3.11 31.02 6.22
N LYS A 73 -3.01 30.21 5.15
CA LYS A 73 -2.33 30.62 3.91
C LYS A 73 -3.00 31.83 3.25
N VAL A 74 -4.33 31.87 3.24
CA VAL A 74 -5.10 32.97 2.65
C VAL A 74 -5.05 34.23 3.53
N MET A 75 -5.03 34.06 4.85
CA MET A 75 -5.06 35.16 5.83
C MET A 75 -3.66 35.68 6.24
N GLY A 76 -2.59 34.93 6.00
CA GLY A 76 -1.34 35.04 6.76
C GLY A 76 -0.04 35.19 5.95
N GLY A 77 -0.06 35.96 4.85
CA GLY A 77 1.15 36.57 4.28
C GLY A 77 1.70 37.76 5.09
N LYS A 78 1.33 37.89 6.37
CA LYS A 78 1.81 38.90 7.31
C LYS A 78 2.31 38.21 8.58
N THR A 79 3.52 37.69 8.52
CA THR A 79 4.39 37.68 9.70
C THR A 79 4.98 39.08 9.77
N ASP A 80 4.41 39.92 10.63
CA ASP A 80 4.92 41.24 10.91
C ASP A 80 6.35 41.16 11.50
N VAL A 81 7.17 42.12 11.08
CA VAL A 81 8.52 42.48 11.54
C VAL A 81 8.51 42.83 13.03
#